data_AF-A0A1A8ME82-F1
#
_entry.id   AF-A0A1A8ME82-F1
#
_cell.length_a   1.000
_cell.length_b   1.000
_cell.length_c   1.000
_cell.angle_alpha   90.00
_cell.angle_beta   90.00
_cell.angle_gamma   90.00
#
_symmetry.space_group_name_H-M   'P 1'
#
loop_
_entity.id
_entity.type
_entity.pdbx_description
1 polymer ?
#
loop_
_entity_poly.entity_id
_entity_poly.type
_entity_poly.pdbx_seq_one_letter_code
_entity_poly.pdbx_strand_id
1 'polypeptide(L)'
;SLYVHEALQRAAEMTDAAYAHTSERVKKSLSEGALKPSDLLAQFKQIETRTRTQIQAAELLDNTVELIREMVYTNTMVQPNPYELLGEGDVESLLQVSGCSAELQTPRCQSDCLSERYRSITGECNNRKYPRWGAANMPYSRWLAPEYEDVWGTPRSWQPEHTYNNISLPPVRLVSQEVLFTHNDQISVDSTLSHLLVDWGQWIDHDMVLTPQSSSTAAFRTGADCSRSCSRDPPCFPIQIPVSDPR
;
A
#
# COMPACT_ATOMS: atom_id res chain seq x y z
N SER A 1 6.35 -6.58 25.38
CA SER A 1 5.20 -6.82 26.29
C SER A 1 4.49 -8.15 25.94
N LEU A 2 3.71 -8.77 26.85
CA LEU A 2 2.92 -10.00 26.54
C LEU A 2 1.99 -9.77 25.33
N TYR A 3 1.31 -8.61 25.30
CA TYR A 3 0.44 -8.21 24.19
C TYR A 3 1.15 -8.12 22.85
N VAL A 4 2.41 -7.67 22.85
CA VAL A 4 3.22 -7.50 21.63
C VAL A 4 3.53 -8.86 21.01
N HIS A 5 3.95 -9.84 21.82
CA HIS A 5 4.25 -11.18 21.31
C HIS A 5 3.00 -11.91 20.81
N GLU A 6 1.89 -11.83 21.54
CA GLU A 6 0.63 -12.46 21.14
C GLU A 6 0.06 -11.83 19.87
N ALA A 7 0.02 -10.49 19.80
CA ALA A 7 -0.43 -9.77 18.61
C ALA A 7 0.44 -10.06 17.40
N LEU A 8 1.77 -10.10 17.56
CA LEU A 8 2.70 -10.39 16.47
C LEU A 8 2.50 -11.81 15.91
N GLN A 9 2.34 -12.81 16.79
CA GLN A 9 2.08 -14.18 16.35
C GLN A 9 0.78 -14.25 15.55
N ARG A 10 -0.30 -13.65 16.06
CA ARG A 10 -1.59 -13.64 15.38
C ARG A 10 -1.54 -12.86 14.06
N ALA A 11 -0.83 -11.73 14.02
CA ALA A 11 -0.63 -10.94 12.82
C ALA A 11 0.12 -11.74 11.75
N ALA A 12 1.15 -12.49 12.14
CA ALA A 12 1.90 -13.36 11.23
C ALA A 12 1.00 -14.45 10.63
N GLU A 13 0.25 -15.16 11.47
CA GLU A 13 -0.70 -16.20 11.03
C GLU A 13 -1.74 -15.65 10.02
N MET A 14 -2.31 -14.47 10.31
CA MET A 14 -3.30 -13.81 9.46
C MET A 14 -2.71 -13.31 8.14
N THR A 15 -1.53 -12.69 8.20
CA THR A 15 -0.82 -12.17 7.02
C THR A 15 -0.43 -13.33 6.11
N ASP A 16 0.20 -14.38 6.65
CA ASP A 16 0.62 -15.57 5.89
C ASP A 16 -0.58 -16.28 5.26
N ALA A 17 -1.70 -16.43 5.99
CA ALA A 17 -2.91 -17.03 5.46
C ALA A 17 -3.49 -16.25 4.27
N ALA A 18 -3.52 -14.91 4.34
CA ALA A 18 -4.04 -14.06 3.27
C ALA A 18 -3.17 -14.13 2.00
N TYR A 19 -1.84 -14.16 2.17
CA TYR A 19 -0.89 -14.37 1.08
C TYR A 19 -1.01 -15.78 0.46
N ALA A 20 -1.13 -16.81 1.30
CA ALA A 20 -1.33 -18.18 0.86
C ALA A 20 -2.62 -18.32 0.04
N HIS A 21 -3.72 -17.74 0.51
CA HIS A 21 -4.99 -17.71 -0.23
C HIS A 21 -4.82 -17.09 -1.62
N THR A 22 -4.10 -15.98 -1.70
CA THR A 22 -3.83 -15.30 -2.98
C THR A 22 -3.01 -16.17 -3.93
N SER A 23 -1.95 -16.79 -3.42
CA SER A 23 -1.11 -17.72 -4.20
C SER A 23 -1.92 -18.92 -4.71
N GLU A 24 -2.72 -19.55 -3.85
CA GLU A 24 -3.54 -20.71 -4.23
C GLU A 24 -4.62 -20.33 -5.25
N ARG A 25 -5.23 -19.14 -5.13
CA ARG A 25 -6.16 -18.62 -6.13
C ARG A 25 -5.50 -18.53 -7.51
N VAL A 26 -4.29 -17.96 -7.59
CA VAL A 26 -3.54 -17.84 -8.85
C VAL A 26 -3.21 -19.20 -9.43
N LYS A 27 -2.71 -20.15 -8.61
CA LYS A 27 -2.43 -21.53 -9.04
C LYS A 27 -3.67 -22.23 -9.58
N LYS A 28 -4.80 -22.06 -8.89
CA LYS A 28 -6.09 -22.63 -9.30
C LYS A 28 -6.53 -22.06 -10.65
N SER A 29 -6.52 -20.74 -10.82
CA SER A 29 -6.86 -20.08 -12.08
C SER A 29 -5.97 -20.54 -13.25
N LEU A 30 -4.68 -20.78 -13.00
CA LEU A 30 -3.75 -21.35 -13.98
C LEU A 30 -4.15 -22.78 -14.37
N SER A 31 -4.41 -23.64 -13.37
CA SER A 31 -4.76 -25.05 -13.61
C SER A 31 -6.09 -25.25 -14.34
N GLU A 32 -7.06 -24.36 -14.11
CA GLU A 32 -8.40 -24.42 -14.71
C GLU A 32 -8.46 -23.77 -16.11
N GLY A 33 -7.35 -23.22 -16.61
CA GLY A 33 -7.34 -22.48 -17.88
C GLY A 33 -8.18 -21.20 -17.85
N ALA A 34 -8.52 -20.71 -16.66
CA ALA A 34 -9.40 -19.56 -16.43
C ALA A 34 -8.65 -18.21 -16.43
N LEU A 35 -7.44 -18.18 -17.01
CA LEU A 35 -6.64 -16.96 -17.12
C LEU A 35 -7.36 -15.93 -17.99
N LYS A 36 -7.61 -14.75 -17.41
CA LYS A 36 -8.08 -13.58 -18.13
C LYS A 36 -6.89 -12.81 -18.72
N PRO A 37 -7.08 -12.04 -19.80
CA PRO A 37 -6.05 -11.12 -20.30
C PRO A 37 -5.50 -10.17 -19.21
N SER A 38 -6.34 -9.78 -18.25
CA SER A 38 -5.94 -8.99 -17.09
C SER A 38 -4.91 -9.71 -16.20
N ASP A 39 -4.98 -11.04 -16.10
CA ASP A 39 -4.04 -11.84 -15.30
C ASP A 39 -2.65 -11.87 -15.94
N LEU A 40 -2.60 -11.88 -17.28
CA LEU A 40 -1.34 -11.75 -18.04
C LEU A 40 -0.75 -10.34 -17.93
N LEU A 41 -1.58 -9.30 -18.01
CA LEU A 41 -1.13 -7.92 -17.82
C LEU A 41 -0.60 -7.68 -16.39
N ALA A 42 -1.18 -8.36 -15.39
CA ALA A 42 -0.69 -8.29 -14.02
C ALA A 42 0.72 -8.90 -13.84
N GLN A 43 1.13 -9.84 -14.70
CA GLN A 43 2.50 -10.39 -14.67
C GLN A 43 3.55 -9.32 -14.97
N PHE A 44 3.29 -8.43 -15.94
CA PHE A 44 4.19 -7.33 -16.28
C PHE A 44 4.22 -6.21 -15.23
N LYS A 45 3.27 -6.23 -14.29
CA LYS A 45 3.21 -5.30 -13.14
C LYS A 45 3.70 -5.94 -11.85
N GLN A 46 4.32 -7.13 -11.93
CA GLN A 46 4.88 -7.75 -10.75
C GLN A 46 6.04 -6.96 -10.19
N ILE A 47 5.95 -6.71 -8.90
CA ILE A 47 6.94 -5.98 -8.15
C ILE A 47 8.13 -6.91 -7.88
N GLU A 48 9.34 -6.35 -7.91
CA GLU A 48 10.59 -7.07 -7.59
C GLU A 48 10.53 -7.71 -6.19
N THR A 49 11.20 -8.85 -6.02
CA THR A 49 11.28 -9.63 -4.77
C THR A 49 11.62 -8.76 -3.57
N ARG A 50 12.60 -7.84 -3.67
CA ARG A 50 13.01 -6.97 -2.56
C ARG A 50 11.84 -6.10 -2.07
N THR A 51 11.14 -5.45 -3.00
CA THR A 51 9.99 -4.62 -2.65
C THR A 51 8.83 -5.47 -2.12
N ARG A 52 8.61 -6.69 -2.62
CA ARG A 52 7.60 -7.61 -2.07
C ARG A 52 7.88 -7.96 -0.60
N THR A 53 9.15 -8.22 -0.26
CA THR A 53 9.56 -8.46 1.13
C THR A 53 9.30 -7.23 2.00
N GLN A 54 9.58 -6.02 1.50
CA GLN A 54 9.30 -4.79 2.25
C GLN A 54 7.79 -4.54 2.46
N ILE A 55 6.96 -4.83 1.46
CA ILE A 55 5.49 -4.74 1.60
C ILE A 55 5.00 -5.72 2.65
N GLN A 56 5.44 -6.98 2.60
CA GLN A 56 5.07 -8.01 3.60
C GLN A 56 5.50 -7.59 5.01
N ALA A 57 6.71 -7.04 5.16
CA ALA A 57 7.20 -6.55 6.44
C ALA A 57 6.34 -5.41 6.98
N ALA A 58 5.97 -4.45 6.13
CA ALA A 58 5.11 -3.33 6.50
C ALA A 58 3.69 -3.79 6.87
N GLU A 59 3.09 -4.69 6.10
CA GLU A 59 1.76 -5.24 6.38
C GLU A 59 1.74 -6.05 7.68
N LEU A 60 2.77 -6.84 7.95
CA LEU A 60 2.92 -7.54 9.23
C LEU A 60 3.01 -6.55 10.40
N LEU A 61 3.80 -5.48 10.25
CA LEU A 61 3.91 -4.44 11.27
C LEU A 61 2.56 -3.77 11.52
N ASP A 62 1.89 -3.31 10.47
CA ASP A 62 0.59 -2.62 10.57
C ASP A 62 -0.48 -3.52 11.19
N ASN A 63 -0.59 -4.77 10.73
CA ASN A 63 -1.51 -5.76 11.30
C ASN A 63 -1.20 -6.04 12.79
N THR A 64 0.07 -6.07 13.17
CA THR A 64 0.49 -6.27 14.56
C THR A 64 0.09 -5.07 15.43
N VAL A 65 0.40 -3.85 14.99
CA VAL A 65 0.07 -2.63 15.74
C VAL A 65 -1.43 -2.49 15.92
N GLU A 66 -2.21 -2.81 14.89
CA GLU A 66 -3.66 -2.79 14.95
C GLU A 66 -4.22 -3.83 15.95
N LEU A 67 -3.68 -5.05 15.97
CA LEU A 67 -4.06 -6.06 16.96
C LEU A 67 -3.72 -5.62 18.39
N ILE A 68 -2.55 -5.00 18.59
CA ILE A 68 -2.18 -4.45 19.91
C ILE A 68 -3.20 -3.38 20.33
N ARG A 69 -3.58 -2.47 19.42
CA ARG A 69 -4.60 -1.45 19.67
C ARG A 69 -5.91 -2.06 20.14
N GLU A 70 -6.39 -3.10 19.45
CA GLU A 70 -7.63 -3.80 19.80
C GLU A 70 -7.55 -4.52 21.14
N MET A 71 -6.43 -5.19 21.43
CA MET A 71 -6.22 -5.89 22.70
C MET A 71 -6.17 -4.91 23.87
N VAL A 72 -5.47 -3.77 23.72
CA VAL A 72 -5.44 -2.72 24.75
C VAL A 72 -6.83 -2.15 24.97
N TYR A 73 -7.56 -1.82 23.90
CA TYR A 73 -8.93 -1.32 24.02
C TYR A 73 -9.85 -2.33 24.70
N THR A 74 -9.79 -3.61 24.31
CA THR A 74 -10.65 -4.66 24.88
C THR A 74 -10.42 -4.86 26.37
N ASN A 75 -9.16 -4.74 26.83
CA ASN A 75 -8.82 -4.94 28.24
C ASN A 75 -9.02 -3.70 29.11
N THR A 76 -8.80 -2.50 28.57
CA THR A 76 -8.89 -1.25 29.34
C THR A 76 -10.21 -0.52 29.16
N MET A 77 -10.95 -0.81 28.08
CA MET A 77 -12.10 -0.06 27.59
C MET A 77 -11.79 1.43 27.30
N VAL A 78 -10.52 1.76 27.09
CA VAL A 78 -10.04 3.12 26.81
C VAL A 78 -9.39 3.14 25.44
N GLN A 79 -9.72 4.15 24.63
CA GLN A 79 -9.09 4.36 23.33
C GLN A 79 -7.60 4.68 23.53
N PRO A 80 -6.67 3.87 22.99
CA PRO A 80 -5.25 4.09 23.20
C PRO A 80 -4.80 5.41 22.57
N ASN A 81 -3.92 6.14 23.26
CA ASN A 81 -3.19 7.25 22.66
C ASN A 81 -2.13 6.68 21.70
N PRO A 82 -2.06 7.10 20.41
CA PRO A 82 -1.05 6.63 19.47
C PRO A 82 0.39 6.75 19.97
N TYR A 83 0.68 7.80 20.75
CA TYR A 83 2.02 8.05 21.29
C TYR A 83 2.35 7.21 22.54
N GLU A 84 1.37 6.52 23.12
CA GLU A 84 1.53 5.73 24.35
C GLU A 84 1.26 4.24 24.12
N LEU A 85 0.81 3.84 22.92
CA LEU A 85 0.46 2.46 22.62
C LEU A 85 1.66 1.51 22.73
N LEU A 86 2.83 1.96 22.28
CA LEU A 86 4.06 1.18 22.25
C LEU A 86 5.21 1.96 22.90
N GLY A 87 5.95 1.29 23.78
CA GLY A 87 7.22 1.80 24.27
C GLY A 87 8.33 1.70 23.21
N GLU A 88 9.38 2.50 23.35
CA GLU A 88 10.52 2.53 22.41
C GLU A 88 11.12 1.14 22.15
N GLY A 89 11.30 0.32 23.20
CA GLY A 89 11.82 -1.04 23.06
C GLY A 89 10.85 -2.00 22.35
N ASP A 90 9.54 -1.83 22.51
CA ASP A 90 8.56 -2.63 21.76
C ASP A 90 8.55 -2.21 20.28
N VAL A 91 8.70 -0.92 19.97
CA VAL A 91 8.84 -0.42 18.60
C VAL A 91 10.10 -0.97 17.93
N GLU A 92 11.25 -0.89 18.58
CA GLU A 92 12.51 -1.43 18.03
C GLU A 92 12.40 -2.94 17.78
N SER A 93 11.83 -3.68 18.73
CA SER A 93 11.62 -5.13 18.59
C SER A 93 10.68 -5.46 17.43
N LEU A 94 9.56 -4.76 17.29
CA LEU A 94 8.62 -4.96 16.20
C LEU A 94 9.25 -4.65 14.84
N LEU A 95 9.99 -3.55 14.71
CA LEU A 95 10.69 -3.20 13.48
C LEU A 95 11.74 -4.25 13.10
N GLN A 96 12.42 -4.83 14.09
CA GLN A 96 13.41 -5.87 13.85
C GLN A 96 12.74 -7.17 13.39
N VAL A 97 11.69 -7.62 14.07
CA VAL A 97 11.04 -8.90 13.78
C VAL A 97 10.16 -8.84 12.52
N SER A 98 9.51 -7.71 12.25
CA SER A 98 8.73 -7.54 11.01
C SER A 98 9.62 -7.46 9.77
N GLY A 99 10.87 -7.00 9.93
CA GLY A 99 11.81 -6.76 8.83
C GLY A 99 11.85 -5.30 8.35
N CYS A 100 11.06 -4.40 8.94
CA CYS A 100 11.06 -2.97 8.60
C CYS A 100 12.34 -2.23 9.03
N SER A 101 13.12 -2.79 9.96
CA SER A 101 14.37 -2.18 10.45
C SER A 101 15.42 -1.93 9.37
N ALA A 102 15.40 -2.70 8.27
CA ALA A 102 16.36 -2.58 7.18
C ALA A 102 16.35 -1.18 6.51
N GLU A 103 15.18 -0.52 6.49
CA GLU A 103 14.99 0.81 5.90
C GLU A 103 15.62 1.92 6.75
N LEU A 104 15.73 1.68 8.06
CA LEU A 104 16.28 2.64 9.03
C LEU A 104 17.82 2.60 9.07
N GLN A 105 18.43 1.50 8.65
CA GLN A 105 19.88 1.36 8.66
C GLN A 105 20.53 2.22 7.58
N THR A 106 21.59 2.95 7.91
CA THR A 106 22.36 3.72 6.91
C THR A 106 23.27 2.77 6.12
N PRO A 107 23.14 2.67 4.78
CA PRO A 107 23.99 1.78 3.99
C PRO A 107 25.43 2.32 3.95
N ARG A 108 26.40 1.40 3.88
CA ARG A 108 27.82 1.75 3.70
C ARG A 108 28.10 1.97 2.22
N CYS A 109 28.48 3.18 1.85
CA CYS A 109 28.86 3.51 0.48
C CYS A 109 30.28 3.05 0.18
N GLN A 110 30.42 2.20 -0.83
CA GLN A 110 31.72 1.80 -1.36
C GLN A 110 32.38 2.97 -2.09
N SER A 111 33.72 2.99 -2.10
CA SER A 111 34.54 4.03 -2.74
C SER A 111 35.57 3.39 -3.67
N ASP A 112 35.14 2.38 -4.42
CA ASP A 112 35.96 1.74 -5.46
C ASP A 112 35.74 2.38 -6.83
N CYS A 113 36.55 1.98 -7.81
CA CYS A 113 36.50 2.55 -9.17
C CYS A 113 35.12 2.44 -9.83
N LEU A 114 34.33 1.40 -9.52
CA LEU A 114 33.02 1.18 -10.14
C LEU A 114 31.94 2.04 -9.47
N SER A 115 31.89 2.02 -8.13
CA SER A 115 30.94 2.80 -7.32
C SER A 115 31.14 4.32 -7.46
N GLU A 116 32.35 4.77 -7.74
CA GLU A 116 32.66 6.18 -8.02
C GLU A 116 32.25 6.63 -9.44
N ARG A 117 32.07 5.69 -10.38
CA ARG A 117 31.79 5.99 -11.80
C ARG A 117 30.34 5.75 -12.21
N TYR A 118 29.67 4.79 -11.59
CA TYR A 118 28.34 4.34 -12.00
C TYR A 118 27.33 4.46 -10.86
N ARG A 119 26.06 4.63 -11.24
CA ARG A 119 24.95 4.63 -10.28
C ARG A 119 24.70 3.22 -9.78
N SER A 120 24.32 3.10 -8.52
CA SER A 120 23.73 1.86 -8.01
C SER A 120 22.35 1.65 -8.65
N ILE A 121 21.94 0.39 -8.80
CA ILE A 121 20.59 0.05 -9.29
C ILE A 121 19.51 0.56 -8.33
N THR A 122 19.81 0.59 -7.03
CA THR A 122 18.88 0.98 -5.97
C THR A 122 18.79 2.50 -5.78
N GLY A 123 19.67 3.28 -6.41
CA GLY A 123 19.82 4.72 -6.16
C GLY A 123 20.54 5.06 -4.84
N GLU A 124 20.84 4.07 -3.99
CA GLU A 124 21.61 4.28 -2.76
C GLU A 124 22.99 4.86 -3.07
N CYS A 125 23.50 5.67 -2.15
CA CYS A 125 24.80 6.35 -2.22
C CYS A 125 24.94 7.41 -3.32
N ASN A 126 23.85 7.79 -4.01
CA ASN A 126 23.87 8.94 -4.89
C ASN A 126 24.23 10.23 -4.12
N ASN A 127 23.65 10.40 -2.93
CA ASN A 127 24.03 11.45 -1.99
C ASN A 127 24.95 10.87 -0.90
N ARG A 128 26.22 11.29 -0.88
CA ARG A 128 27.22 10.75 0.08
C ARG A 128 26.95 11.11 1.53
N LYS A 129 26.25 12.22 1.80
CA LYS A 129 25.90 12.65 3.16
C LYS A 129 24.64 11.95 3.66
N TYR A 130 23.69 11.71 2.76
CA TYR A 130 22.42 11.04 3.04
C TYR A 130 22.19 9.89 2.04
N PRO A 131 22.83 8.73 2.26
CA PRO A 131 22.89 7.65 1.26
C PRO A 131 21.55 7.10 0.75
N ARG A 132 20.45 7.30 1.47
CA ARG A 132 19.11 6.84 1.08
C ARG A 132 18.26 7.87 0.33
N TRP A 133 18.72 9.11 0.19
CA TRP A 133 17.94 10.14 -0.51
C TRP A 133 17.81 9.80 -1.99
N GLY A 134 16.56 9.58 -2.43
CA GLY A 134 16.24 9.18 -3.80
C GLY A 134 16.47 7.69 -4.09
N ALA A 135 16.78 6.87 -3.07
CA ALA A 135 16.85 5.43 -3.25
C ALA A 135 15.44 4.83 -3.44
N ALA A 136 15.37 3.70 -4.16
CA ALA A 136 14.15 2.91 -4.32
C ALA A 136 13.68 2.32 -2.98
N ASN A 137 12.38 2.03 -2.89
CA ASN A 137 11.71 1.50 -1.70
C ASN A 137 11.95 2.32 -0.42
N MET A 138 11.92 3.64 -0.58
CA MET A 138 11.88 4.61 0.52
C MET A 138 10.49 5.26 0.57
N PRO A 139 10.02 5.69 1.75
CA PRO A 139 8.76 6.42 1.85
C PRO A 139 8.82 7.73 1.07
N TYR A 140 7.70 8.12 0.48
CA TYR A 140 7.60 9.41 -0.20
C TYR A 140 7.85 10.57 0.76
N SER A 141 8.49 11.62 0.25
CA SER A 141 8.60 12.89 0.96
C SER A 141 7.23 13.52 1.11
N ARG A 142 6.88 13.94 2.33
CA ARG A 142 5.64 14.68 2.61
C ARG A 142 5.93 16.17 2.66
N TRP A 143 5.40 16.93 1.70
CA TRP A 143 5.50 18.40 1.70
C TRP A 143 4.50 19.07 2.62
N LEU A 144 3.39 18.38 2.92
CA LEU A 144 2.37 18.77 3.88
C LEU A 144 2.09 17.60 4.83
N ALA A 145 1.53 17.89 6.00
CA ALA A 145 1.09 16.87 6.93
C ALA A 145 0.03 15.95 6.27
N PRO A 146 0.06 14.63 6.52
CA PRO A 146 -0.95 13.74 5.98
C PRO A 146 -2.32 14.01 6.59
N GLU A 147 -3.37 13.81 5.78
CA GLU A 147 -4.75 13.95 6.20
C GLU A 147 -5.51 12.64 6.05
N TYR A 148 -5.68 11.94 7.17
CA TYR A 148 -6.43 10.69 7.29
C TYR A 148 -7.76 10.93 8.02
N GLU A 149 -8.62 9.92 8.05
CA GLU A 149 -9.88 9.96 8.81
C GLU A 149 -9.65 9.89 10.32
N ASP A 150 -8.59 9.18 10.72
CA ASP A 150 -8.15 9.07 12.11
C ASP A 150 -6.64 9.28 12.26
N VAL A 151 -6.18 9.25 13.50
CA VAL A 151 -4.76 9.38 13.87
C VAL A 151 -3.92 8.14 13.55
N TRP A 152 -4.55 7.06 13.08
CA TRP A 152 -3.92 5.76 12.84
C TRP A 152 -3.65 5.49 11.37
N GLY A 153 -4.04 6.40 10.48
CA GLY A 153 -3.79 6.28 9.05
C GLY A 153 -4.96 5.72 8.24
N THR A 154 -6.15 5.59 8.84
CA THR A 154 -7.34 5.15 8.11
C THR A 154 -7.66 6.14 6.97
N PRO A 155 -7.84 5.68 5.72
CA PRO A 155 -8.13 6.57 4.60
C PRO A 155 -9.46 7.31 4.79
N ARG A 156 -9.59 8.50 4.21
CA ARG A 156 -10.84 9.25 4.24
C ARG A 156 -11.98 8.48 3.58
N SER A 157 -13.19 8.64 4.13
CA SER A 157 -14.40 7.92 3.74
C SER A 157 -14.36 6.44 4.10
N TRP A 158 -13.51 6.04 5.04
CA TRP A 158 -13.54 4.69 5.58
C TRP A 158 -14.84 4.44 6.33
N GLN A 159 -15.35 5.39 7.10
CA GLN A 159 -16.70 5.36 7.68
C GLN A 159 -17.65 6.24 6.85
N PRO A 160 -18.80 5.74 6.35
CA PRO A 160 -19.68 6.51 5.47
C PRO A 160 -20.31 7.72 6.16
N GLU A 161 -20.50 7.62 7.47
CA GLU A 161 -21.12 8.67 8.28
C GLU A 161 -20.13 9.76 8.71
N HIS A 162 -18.82 9.57 8.48
CA HIS A 162 -17.83 10.58 8.83
C HIS A 162 -17.99 11.81 7.93
N THR A 163 -17.90 13.00 8.53
CA THR A 163 -18.04 14.27 7.82
C THR A 163 -16.80 15.13 7.98
N TYR A 164 -16.45 15.83 6.92
CA TYR A 164 -15.34 16.76 6.85
C TYR A 164 -15.92 18.16 6.67
N ASN A 165 -15.77 19.01 7.68
CA ASN A 165 -16.40 20.35 7.72
C ASN A 165 -17.93 20.28 7.51
N ASN A 166 -18.61 19.36 8.20
CA ASN A 166 -20.05 19.09 8.10
C ASN A 166 -20.51 18.59 6.71
N ILE A 167 -19.61 18.06 5.89
CA ILE A 167 -19.90 17.52 4.56
C ILE A 167 -19.34 16.09 4.44
N SER A 168 -20.15 15.14 4.00
CA SER A 168 -19.67 13.81 3.62
C SER A 168 -18.97 13.88 2.26
N LEU A 169 -17.82 13.23 2.13
CA LEU A 169 -17.14 13.14 0.83
C LEU A 169 -17.95 12.25 -0.13
N PRO A 170 -18.11 12.63 -1.39
CA PRO A 170 -18.85 11.84 -2.36
C PRO A 170 -18.10 10.53 -2.69
N PRO A 171 -18.81 9.43 -3.02
CA PRO A 171 -18.19 8.25 -3.58
C PRO A 171 -17.36 8.59 -4.82
N VAL A 172 -16.14 8.04 -4.93
CA VAL A 172 -15.24 8.35 -6.04
C VAL A 172 -15.83 7.97 -7.41
N ARG A 173 -16.69 6.95 -7.46
CA ARG A 173 -17.39 6.55 -8.67
C ARG A 173 -18.45 7.56 -9.10
N LEU A 174 -19.15 8.18 -8.15
CA LEU A 174 -20.10 9.27 -8.43
C LEU A 174 -19.37 10.48 -9.02
N VAL A 175 -18.22 10.87 -8.44
CA VAL A 175 -17.39 11.95 -9.01
C VAL A 175 -16.96 11.62 -10.44
N SER A 176 -16.53 10.38 -10.70
CA SER A 176 -16.18 9.93 -12.05
C SER A 176 -17.35 10.03 -13.03
N GLN A 177 -18.57 9.72 -12.59
CA GLN A 177 -19.78 9.78 -13.41
C GLN A 177 -20.20 11.22 -13.71
N GLU A 178 -20.27 12.06 -12.69
CA GLU A 178 -20.89 13.39 -12.80
C GLU A 178 -19.92 14.46 -13.30
N VAL A 179 -18.61 14.28 -13.10
CA VAL A 179 -17.60 15.31 -13.40
C VAL A 179 -16.67 14.92 -14.53
N LEU A 180 -16.22 13.65 -14.58
CA LEU A 180 -15.15 13.22 -15.49
C LEU A 180 -15.66 12.52 -16.75
N PHE A 181 -16.92 12.05 -16.74
CA PHE A 181 -17.46 11.30 -17.86
C PHE A 181 -17.65 12.19 -19.10
N THR A 182 -17.24 11.65 -20.26
CA THR A 182 -17.50 12.25 -21.58
C THR A 182 -17.80 11.15 -22.58
N HIS A 183 -18.64 11.43 -23.56
CA HIS A 183 -18.88 10.48 -24.64
C HIS A 183 -17.69 10.44 -25.61
N ASN A 184 -17.36 9.27 -26.15
CA ASN A 184 -16.19 9.09 -27.01
C ASN A 184 -16.24 9.96 -28.28
N ASP A 185 -17.44 10.24 -28.81
CA ASP A 185 -17.66 11.12 -29.96
C ASP A 185 -17.52 12.63 -29.61
N GLN A 186 -17.43 12.96 -28.33
CA GLN A 186 -17.22 14.31 -27.81
C GLN A 186 -15.76 14.58 -27.39
N ILE A 187 -14.86 13.60 -27.54
CA ILE A 187 -13.44 13.78 -27.23
C ILE A 187 -12.78 14.63 -28.32
N SER A 188 -12.23 15.79 -27.91
CA SER A 188 -11.43 16.65 -28.80
C SER A 188 -10.01 16.12 -28.94
N VAL A 189 -9.52 16.02 -30.18
CA VAL A 189 -8.12 15.67 -30.47
C VAL A 189 -7.26 16.94 -30.41
N ASP A 190 -6.11 16.85 -29.75
CA ASP A 190 -5.10 17.91 -29.80
C ASP A 190 -4.41 17.90 -31.18
N SER A 191 -4.53 19.01 -31.91
CA SER A 191 -3.95 19.15 -33.26
C SER A 191 -2.49 19.62 -33.26
N THR A 192 -1.93 19.94 -32.09
CA THR A 192 -0.59 20.52 -31.92
C THR A 192 0.39 19.56 -31.26
N LEU A 193 -0.11 18.59 -30.49
CA LEU A 193 0.69 17.61 -29.75
C LEU A 193 0.45 16.22 -30.32
N SER A 194 1.53 15.47 -30.54
CA SER A 194 1.42 14.06 -30.93
C SER A 194 1.08 13.20 -29.72
N HIS A 195 0.55 12.00 -29.98
CA HIS A 195 0.27 11.02 -28.92
C HIS A 195 1.50 10.65 -28.08
N LEU A 196 2.72 10.83 -28.64
CA LEU A 196 3.98 10.62 -27.94
C LEU A 196 4.06 11.42 -26.63
N LEU A 197 3.37 12.56 -26.51
CA LEU A 197 3.32 13.31 -25.26
C LEU A 197 2.78 12.47 -24.09
N VAL A 198 1.72 11.71 -24.33
CA VAL A 198 1.06 10.87 -23.31
C VAL A 198 1.96 9.69 -22.95
N ASP A 199 2.48 9.00 -23.98
CA ASP A 199 3.35 7.83 -23.80
C ASP A 199 4.67 8.20 -23.09
N TRP A 200 5.27 9.33 -23.47
CA TRP A 200 6.50 9.83 -22.84
C TRP A 200 6.27 10.26 -21.40
N GLY A 201 5.11 10.86 -21.11
CA GLY A 201 4.69 11.19 -19.75
C GLY A 201 4.60 9.95 -18.87
N GLN A 202 3.95 8.88 -19.34
CA GLN A 202 3.87 7.60 -18.62
C GLN A 202 5.26 6.95 -18.46
N TRP A 203 6.12 7.03 -19.47
CA TRP A 203 7.48 6.49 -19.39
C TRP A 203 8.30 7.19 -18.29
N ILE A 204 8.24 8.52 -18.20
CA ILE A 204 8.89 9.27 -17.13
C ILE A 204 8.28 8.93 -15.77
N ASP A 205 6.94 8.89 -15.66
CA ASP A 205 6.25 8.54 -14.40
C ASP A 205 6.75 7.19 -13.86
N HIS A 206 6.83 6.18 -14.73
CA HIS A 206 7.32 4.84 -14.35
C HIS A 206 8.81 4.76 -14.01
N ASP A 207 9.65 5.70 -14.50
CA ASP A 207 11.06 5.82 -14.08
C ASP A 207 11.16 6.49 -12.69
N MET A 208 10.24 7.41 -12.39
CA MET A 208 10.30 8.23 -11.19
C MET A 208 9.61 7.61 -9.98
N VAL A 209 8.46 6.96 -10.15
CA VAL A 209 7.61 6.52 -9.04
C VAL A 209 6.87 5.20 -9.30
N LEU A 210 6.75 4.39 -8.25
CA LEU A 210 5.83 3.26 -8.18
C LEU A 210 5.31 3.13 -6.75
N THR A 211 3.99 3.19 -6.56
CA THR A 211 3.35 2.86 -5.27
C THR A 211 2.81 1.44 -5.34
N PRO A 212 3.56 0.43 -4.87
CA PRO A 212 3.08 -0.93 -4.91
C PRO A 212 1.84 -1.11 -4.03
N GLN A 213 0.91 -1.93 -4.48
CA GLN A 213 -0.26 -2.34 -3.70
C GLN A 213 0.06 -3.61 -2.90
N SER A 214 -0.81 -3.95 -1.96
CA SER A 214 -0.74 -5.24 -1.27
C SER A 214 -0.68 -6.38 -2.28
N SER A 215 0.21 -7.33 -2.04
CA SER A 215 0.23 -8.57 -2.83
C SER A 215 -0.89 -9.54 -2.44
N SER A 216 -1.57 -9.31 -1.31
CA SER A 216 -2.74 -10.08 -0.90
C SER A 216 -4.00 -9.56 -1.60
N THR A 217 -4.78 -10.48 -2.18
CA THR A 217 -6.16 -10.21 -2.63
C THR A 217 -7.20 -10.63 -1.61
N ALA A 218 -6.78 -11.06 -0.41
CA ALA A 218 -7.66 -11.41 0.69
C ALA A 218 -7.46 -10.45 1.85
N ALA A 219 -8.56 -10.07 2.50
CA ALA A 219 -8.53 -9.33 3.75
C ALA A 219 -7.78 -10.12 4.83
N PHE A 220 -6.91 -9.44 5.58
CA PHE A 220 -6.07 -10.10 6.59
C PHE A 220 -6.89 -10.70 7.72
N ARG A 221 -7.94 -10.00 8.17
CA ARG A 221 -8.75 -10.42 9.32
C ARG A 221 -9.75 -11.51 8.98
N THR A 222 -10.45 -11.34 7.87
CA THR A 222 -11.58 -12.20 7.50
C THR A 222 -11.24 -13.25 6.45
N GLY A 223 -10.11 -13.11 5.75
CA GLY A 223 -9.79 -13.94 4.57
C GLY A 223 -10.70 -13.67 3.37
N ALA A 224 -11.59 -12.68 3.45
CA ALA A 224 -12.53 -12.36 2.39
C ALA A 224 -11.79 -11.85 1.15
N ASP A 225 -12.12 -12.39 -0.02
CA ASP A 225 -11.55 -11.95 -1.29
C ASP A 225 -12.01 -10.51 -1.60
N CYS A 226 -11.06 -9.57 -1.70
CA CYS A 226 -11.34 -8.15 -1.97
C CYS A 226 -12.08 -7.94 -3.31
N SER A 227 -11.96 -8.87 -4.26
CA SER A 227 -12.65 -8.80 -5.55
C SER A 227 -14.10 -9.31 -5.49
N ARG A 228 -14.50 -9.95 -4.40
CA ARG A 228 -15.83 -10.55 -4.21
C ARG A 228 -16.57 -10.02 -2.98
N SER A 229 -15.91 -9.16 -2.20
CA SER A 229 -16.45 -8.57 -0.99
C SER A 229 -16.49 -7.04 -1.10
N CYS A 230 -17.52 -6.45 -0.50
CA CYS A 230 -17.61 -5.01 -0.28
C CYS A 230 -17.19 -4.62 1.16
N SER A 231 -16.64 -5.57 1.92
CA SER A 231 -16.12 -5.30 3.27
C SER A 231 -14.90 -4.38 3.20
N ARG A 232 -14.88 -3.39 4.09
CA ARG A 232 -13.70 -2.57 4.35
C ARG A 232 -12.87 -3.27 5.42
N ASP A 233 -11.84 -3.96 4.99
CA ASP A 233 -10.97 -4.77 5.83
C ASP A 233 -9.62 -4.88 5.13
N PRO A 234 -8.52 -4.33 5.69
CA PRO A 234 -7.24 -4.27 5.01
C PRO A 234 -6.80 -5.63 4.42
N PRO A 235 -6.27 -5.64 3.18
CA PRO A 235 -5.95 -4.48 2.34
C PRO A 235 -7.14 -4.01 1.47
N CYS A 236 -8.35 -4.54 1.69
CA CYS A 236 -9.52 -4.22 0.89
C CYS A 236 -10.12 -2.84 1.26
N PHE A 237 -10.12 -1.91 0.31
CA PHE A 237 -10.85 -0.64 0.38
C PHE A 237 -11.72 -0.46 -0.88
N PRO A 238 -12.90 -1.09 -0.93
CA PRO A 238 -13.70 -1.15 -2.15
C PRO A 238 -14.32 0.19 -2.52
N ILE A 239 -14.36 0.48 -3.82
CA ILE A 239 -15.05 1.64 -4.38
C ILE A 239 -16.56 1.45 -4.23
N GLN A 240 -17.23 2.38 -3.54
CA GLN A 240 -18.68 2.38 -3.42
C GLN A 240 -19.33 2.77 -4.75
N ILE A 241 -20.29 1.96 -5.18
CA ILE A 241 -21.03 2.15 -6.44
C ILE A 241 -22.36 2.83 -6.13
N PRO A 242 -22.64 4.02 -6.70
CA PRO A 242 -23.92 4.70 -6.48
C PRO A 242 -25.05 3.92 -7.16
N VAL A 243 -26.28 4.03 -6.62
CA VAL A 243 -27.46 3.37 -7.20
C VAL A 243 -27.75 3.84 -8.64
N SER A 244 -27.34 5.05 -8.99
CA SER A 244 -27.45 5.63 -10.33
C SER A 244 -26.38 5.14 -11.31
N ASP A 245 -25.45 4.27 -10.90
CA ASP A 245 -24.40 3.79 -11.79
C ASP A 245 -24.99 2.90 -12.89
N PRO A 246 -24.78 3.20 -14.19
CA PRO A 246 -25.29 2.39 -15.27
C PRO A 246 -24.46 1.13 -15.55
N ARG A 247 -23.36 0.88 -14.82
CA ARG A 247 -22.39 -0.19 -15.11
C ARG A 247 -21.89 -0.91 -13.86
#